data_AF-A0AAV5I7U0-F1
#
_entry.id   AF-A0AAV5I7U0-F1
#
_cell.length_a   1.000
_cell.length_b   1.000
_cell.length_c   1.000
_cell.angle_alpha   90.00
_cell.angle_beta   90.00
_cell.angle_gamma   90.00
#
_symmetry.space_group_name_H-M   'P 1'
#
loop_
_entity.id
_entity.type
_entity.pdbx_description
1 polymer ?
#
loop_
_entity_poly.entity_id
_entity_poly.type
_entity_poly.pdbx_seq_one_letter_code
_entity_poly.pdbx_strand_id
1 'polypeptide(L)'
;MAANLRNQNQLLSKMAIGDGHGENSPYFDGWKAYDEYPYHPIDRPDGVIQMGLAENQLCFDLIQDWLMKNPKASICTPDGVLNFKDTAIFQDYHGLPKFREAIAKFMGKVRGDRVKFDPDRIVMSGGATGAQETIAFCLADPGDAFLVPTPFYPG
;
A
#
# COMPACT_ATOMS: atom_id res chain seq x y z
N MET A 1 -26.36 -48.81 9.95
CA MET A 1 -25.81 -48.07 11.11
C MET A 1 -24.82 -47.04 10.60
N ALA A 2 -25.03 -45.78 11.01
CA ALA A 2 -24.22 -44.58 10.78
C ALA A 2 -23.97 -44.18 9.31
N ALA A 3 -24.98 -43.54 8.71
CA ALA A 3 -24.74 -42.62 7.60
C ALA A 3 -23.83 -41.47 8.09
N ASN A 4 -22.77 -41.19 7.32
CA ASN A 4 -21.83 -40.11 7.55
C ASN A 4 -22.55 -38.76 7.52
N LEU A 5 -22.85 -38.20 8.69
CA LEU A 5 -23.22 -36.80 8.88
C LEU A 5 -21.96 -35.94 8.68
N ARG A 6 -21.54 -35.72 7.42
CA ARG A 6 -20.57 -34.66 7.11
C ARG A 6 -21.33 -33.41 6.70
N ASN A 7 -21.41 -32.50 7.67
CA ASN A 7 -21.81 -31.10 7.63
C ASN A 7 -22.28 -30.54 6.28
N GLN A 8 -23.57 -30.22 6.25
CA GLN A 8 -24.18 -29.33 5.27
C GLN A 8 -23.59 -27.90 5.39
N ASN A 9 -23.34 -27.30 4.23
CA ASN A 9 -23.34 -25.84 3.94
C ASN A 9 -22.25 -24.93 4.55
N GLN A 10 -20.97 -25.25 4.40
CA GLN A 10 -19.93 -24.21 4.51
C GLN A 10 -19.79 -23.48 3.16
N LEU A 11 -20.54 -22.38 2.98
CA LEU A 11 -20.58 -21.60 1.72
C LEU A 11 -19.36 -20.69 1.50
N LEU A 12 -18.58 -20.42 2.56
CA LEU A 12 -17.46 -19.50 2.56
C LEU A 12 -16.12 -20.22 2.82
N SER A 13 -15.02 -19.66 2.32
CA SER A 13 -13.67 -20.19 2.55
C SER A 13 -13.25 -20.02 4.00
N LYS A 14 -12.24 -20.80 4.44
CA LYS A 14 -11.67 -20.68 5.80
C LYS A 14 -11.12 -19.28 6.09
N MET A 15 -10.55 -18.61 5.08
CA MET A 15 -10.05 -17.24 5.24
C MET A 15 -11.20 -16.24 5.44
N ALA A 16 -12.27 -16.39 4.67
CA ALA A 16 -13.41 -15.46 4.71
C ALA A 16 -14.19 -15.51 6.04
N ILE A 17 -14.19 -16.65 6.73
CA ILE A 17 -14.84 -16.81 8.06
C ILE A 17 -13.85 -16.70 9.23
N GLY A 18 -12.56 -16.50 8.94
CA GLY A 18 -11.51 -16.40 9.96
C GLY A 18 -11.47 -15.02 10.61
N ASP A 19 -10.85 -14.93 11.78
CA ASP A 19 -10.67 -13.68 12.53
C ASP A 19 -9.33 -12.97 12.18
N GLY A 20 -8.88 -13.10 10.92
CA GLY A 20 -7.54 -12.67 10.50
C GLY A 20 -7.30 -11.16 10.52
N HIS A 21 -8.36 -10.35 10.54
CA HIS A 21 -8.29 -8.88 10.57
C HIS A 21 -7.86 -8.28 11.92
N GLY A 22 -8.05 -8.99 13.04
CA GLY A 22 -7.50 -8.62 14.34
C GLY A 22 -8.06 -7.34 14.99
N GLU A 23 -9.10 -6.69 14.45
CA GLU A 23 -9.66 -5.42 14.96
C GLU A 23 -10.21 -5.50 16.40
N ASN A 24 -10.47 -6.72 16.87
CA ASN A 24 -10.87 -7.02 18.26
C ASN A 24 -9.69 -7.00 19.25
N SER A 25 -8.45 -6.84 18.77
CA SER A 25 -7.25 -6.78 19.59
C SER A 25 -7.18 -5.47 20.40
N PRO A 26 -6.66 -5.49 21.64
CA PRO A 26 -6.47 -4.28 22.46
C PRO A 26 -5.51 -3.26 21.82
N TYR A 27 -4.70 -3.66 20.84
CA TYR A 27 -3.85 -2.73 20.09
C TYR A 27 -4.65 -1.68 19.28
N PHE A 28 -5.94 -1.93 19.01
CA PHE A 28 -6.81 -1.00 18.29
C PHE A 28 -7.54 -0.02 19.22
N ASP A 29 -7.45 -0.14 20.54
CA ASP A 29 -8.21 0.70 21.48
C ASP A 29 -7.87 2.19 21.30
N GLY A 30 -6.59 2.52 21.08
CA GLY A 30 -6.16 3.90 20.79
C GLY A 30 -6.69 4.43 19.46
N TRP A 31 -6.78 3.57 18.45
CA TRP A 31 -7.34 3.96 17.14
C TRP A 31 -8.85 4.21 17.24
N LYS A 32 -9.58 3.34 17.95
CA LYS A 32 -11.02 3.50 18.21
C LYS A 32 -11.31 4.79 18.99
N ALA A 33 -10.50 5.09 20.00
CA ALA A 33 -10.63 6.34 20.76
C ALA A 33 -10.41 7.59 19.88
N TYR A 34 -9.43 7.54 18.96
CA TYR A 34 -9.24 8.59 17.98
C TYR A 34 -10.44 8.74 17.03
N ASP A 35 -10.96 7.63 16.49
CA ASP A 35 -12.11 7.68 15.57
C ASP A 35 -13.40 8.18 16.25
N GLU A 36 -13.60 7.85 17.53
CA GLU A 36 -14.75 8.30 18.31
C GLU A 36 -14.70 9.81 18.62
N TYR A 37 -13.53 10.32 19.01
CA TYR A 37 -13.38 11.70 19.44
C TYR A 37 -12.08 12.36 18.94
N PRO A 38 -11.94 12.61 17.63
CA PRO A 38 -10.73 13.18 17.05
C PRO A 38 -10.56 14.65 17.46
N TYR A 39 -9.31 15.05 17.70
CA TYR A 39 -8.93 16.43 17.96
C TYR A 39 -9.31 17.35 16.79
N HIS A 40 -9.88 18.52 17.10
CA HIS A 40 -10.05 19.63 16.18
C HIS A 40 -9.75 20.94 16.91
N PRO A 41 -8.92 21.86 16.37
CA PRO A 41 -8.43 23.02 17.10
C PRO A 41 -9.52 24.01 17.57
N ILE A 42 -10.72 23.96 16.98
CA ILE A 42 -11.83 24.85 17.31
C ILE A 42 -12.98 24.08 17.97
N ASP A 43 -13.44 23.00 17.33
CA ASP A 43 -14.67 22.31 17.75
C ASP A 43 -14.43 21.26 18.85
N ARG A 44 -13.21 20.71 18.93
CA ARG A 44 -12.84 19.61 19.83
C ARG A 44 -11.38 19.75 20.30
N PRO A 45 -11.03 20.85 20.98
CA PRO A 45 -9.65 21.12 21.39
C PRO A 45 -9.11 20.11 22.42
N ASP A 46 -10.00 19.35 23.06
CA ASP A 46 -9.73 18.27 23.99
C ASP A 46 -9.83 16.86 23.36
N GLY A 47 -10.03 16.78 22.05
CA GLY A 47 -10.07 15.51 21.32
C GLY A 47 -8.71 14.80 21.25
N VAL A 48 -8.75 13.54 20.83
CA VAL A 48 -7.56 12.68 20.71
C VAL A 48 -6.72 13.12 19.51
N ILE A 49 -5.44 13.40 19.75
CA ILE A 49 -4.47 13.75 18.71
C ILE A 49 -3.90 12.47 18.10
N GLN A 50 -3.96 12.34 16.78
CA GLN A 50 -3.39 11.19 16.07
C GLN A 50 -1.85 11.25 16.09
N MET A 51 -1.24 10.26 16.72
CA MET A 51 0.21 10.06 16.75
C MET A 51 0.63 8.62 16.42
N GLY A 52 -0.33 7.76 16.07
CA GLY A 52 -0.11 6.34 15.76
C GLY A 52 0.03 6.03 14.26
N LEU A 53 -0.24 7.00 13.37
CA LEU A 53 -0.15 6.81 11.92
C LEU A 53 1.18 7.34 11.37
N ALA A 54 1.92 6.48 10.69
CA ALA A 54 3.17 6.84 10.01
C ALA A 54 2.87 7.46 8.62
N GLU A 55 2.52 8.73 8.61
CA GLU A 55 2.26 9.51 7.38
C GLU A 55 3.18 10.74 7.27
N ASN A 56 3.51 11.13 6.04
CA ASN A 56 4.36 12.29 5.78
C ASN A 56 3.58 13.37 5.02
N GLN A 57 3.18 14.42 5.72
CA GLN A 57 2.53 15.60 5.15
C GLN A 57 3.48 16.80 4.98
N LEU A 58 4.77 16.66 5.34
CA LEU A 58 5.71 17.78 5.46
C LEU A 58 6.12 18.41 4.12
N CYS A 59 5.92 17.69 3.01
CA CYS A 59 6.43 18.08 1.69
C CYS A 59 5.33 18.17 0.61
N PHE A 60 4.06 18.27 1.02
CA PHE A 60 2.96 18.35 0.06
C PHE A 60 3.00 19.62 -0.79
N ASP A 61 3.43 20.73 -0.20
CA ASP A 61 3.66 22.01 -0.89
C ASP A 61 4.58 21.84 -2.10
N LEU A 62 5.69 21.11 -1.96
CA LEU A 62 6.65 20.87 -3.04
C LEU A 62 6.05 20.10 -4.22
N ILE A 63 5.22 19.09 -3.93
CA ILE A 63 4.54 18.29 -4.96
C ILE A 63 3.43 19.08 -5.62
N GLN A 64 2.64 19.83 -4.85
CA GLN A 64 1.59 20.71 -5.36
C GLN A 64 2.17 21.77 -6.30
N ASP A 65 3.24 22.44 -5.89
CA ASP A 65 3.96 23.43 -6.70
C ASP A 65 4.44 22.83 -8.03
N TRP A 66 4.98 21.61 -7.98
CA TRP A 66 5.43 20.93 -9.18
C TRP A 66 4.26 20.59 -10.10
N LEU A 67 3.14 20.08 -9.57
CA LEU A 67 1.95 19.76 -10.38
C LEU A 67 1.40 21.00 -11.08
N MET A 68 1.30 22.13 -10.38
CA MET A 68 0.81 23.40 -10.95
C MET A 68 1.72 23.92 -12.08
N LYS A 69 3.04 23.72 -11.96
CA LYS A 69 4.03 24.11 -12.98
C LYS A 69 4.10 23.12 -14.15
N ASN A 70 3.52 21.92 -14.03
CA ASN A 70 3.61 20.83 -15.00
C ASN A 70 2.24 20.23 -15.36
N PRO A 71 1.29 21.02 -15.91
CA PRO A 71 -0.08 20.57 -16.17
C PRO A 71 -0.14 19.34 -17.10
N LYS A 72 0.79 19.21 -18.05
CA LYS A 72 0.90 18.07 -18.97
C LYS A 72 1.16 16.70 -18.31
N ALA A 73 1.59 16.68 -17.04
CA ALA A 73 1.95 15.45 -16.35
C ALA A 73 0.73 14.61 -15.91
N SER A 74 -0.46 15.21 -15.84
CA SER A 74 -1.69 14.52 -15.45
C SER A 74 -2.68 14.46 -16.62
N ILE A 75 -3.24 13.27 -16.88
CA ILE A 75 -4.30 13.09 -17.89
C ILE A 75 -5.61 13.79 -17.50
N CYS A 76 -5.73 14.27 -16.26
CA CYS A 76 -6.89 15.00 -15.75
C CYS A 76 -6.81 16.51 -16.00
N THR A 77 -5.85 16.98 -16.80
CA THR A 77 -5.75 18.39 -17.22
C THR A 77 -6.04 18.55 -18.72
N PRO A 78 -6.47 19.74 -19.18
CA PRO A 78 -6.64 20.00 -20.61
C PRO A 78 -5.37 19.74 -21.44
N ASP A 79 -4.19 19.99 -20.87
CA ASP A 79 -2.91 19.81 -21.56
C ASP A 79 -2.45 18.34 -21.60
N GLY A 80 -2.87 17.52 -20.63
CA GLY A 80 -2.48 16.10 -20.53
C GLY A 80 -3.49 15.11 -21.12
N VAL A 81 -4.73 15.55 -21.40
CA VAL A 81 -5.82 14.68 -21.88
C VAL A 81 -5.49 13.95 -23.19
N LEU A 82 -4.57 14.49 -24.01
CA LEU A 82 -4.12 13.84 -25.24
C LEU A 82 -3.50 12.46 -24.99
N ASN A 83 -2.94 12.22 -23.80
CA ASN A 83 -2.35 10.94 -23.39
C ASN A 83 -3.37 9.98 -22.76
N PHE A 84 -4.64 10.38 -22.63
CA PHE A 84 -5.66 9.60 -21.91
C PHE A 84 -5.85 8.21 -22.54
N LYS A 85 -6.07 8.15 -23.86
CA LYS A 85 -6.34 6.88 -24.55
C LYS A 85 -5.20 5.88 -24.35
N ASP A 86 -3.96 6.33 -24.52
CA ASP A 86 -2.78 5.48 -24.37
C ASP A 86 -2.60 5.01 -22.92
N THR A 87 -2.90 5.85 -21.93
CA THR A 87 -2.79 5.51 -20.51
C THR A 87 -3.92 4.59 -20.05
N ALA A 88 -5.16 4.87 -20.45
CA ALA A 88 -6.35 4.17 -19.96
C ALA A 88 -6.43 2.72 -20.44
N ILE A 89 -5.89 2.41 -21.62
CA ILE A 89 -5.88 1.04 -22.19
C ILE A 89 -4.61 0.26 -21.85
N PHE A 90 -3.61 0.93 -21.27
CA PHE A 90 -2.35 0.29 -20.92
C PHE A 90 -2.56 -0.74 -19.82
N GLN A 91 -2.24 -1.99 -20.13
CA GLN A 91 -2.50 -3.14 -19.26
C GLN A 91 -1.32 -4.11 -19.17
N ASP A 92 -0.16 -3.74 -19.70
CA ASP A 92 1.04 -4.56 -19.60
C ASP A 92 1.49 -4.63 -18.13
N TYR A 93 1.59 -5.85 -17.61
CA TYR A 93 1.96 -6.09 -16.22
C TYR A 93 3.41 -5.66 -15.91
N HIS A 94 4.27 -5.48 -16.92
CA HIS A 94 5.59 -4.88 -16.70
C HIS A 94 5.49 -3.42 -16.27
N GLY A 95 4.35 -2.76 -16.48
CA GLY A 95 4.18 -1.33 -16.22
C GLY A 95 4.82 -0.45 -17.30
N LEU A 96 4.47 0.84 -17.28
CA LEU A 96 4.96 1.81 -18.25
C LEU A 96 6.50 1.88 -18.23
N PRO A 97 7.20 1.71 -19.37
CA PRO A 97 8.67 1.72 -19.39
C PRO A 97 9.28 2.99 -18.79
N LYS A 98 8.74 4.17 -19.16
CA LYS A 98 9.17 5.47 -18.61
C LYS A 98 9.01 5.56 -17.08
N PHE A 99 8.00 4.89 -16.54
CA PHE A 99 7.77 4.87 -15.10
C PHE A 99 8.81 3.98 -14.39
N ARG A 100 9.09 2.77 -14.91
CA ARG A 100 10.15 1.91 -14.37
C ARG A 100 11.52 2.59 -14.41
N GLU A 101 11.86 3.24 -15.52
CA GLU A 101 13.10 4.04 -15.63
C GLU A 101 13.18 5.16 -14.58
N ALA A 102 12.07 5.87 -14.35
CA ALA A 102 12.00 6.92 -13.35
C ALA A 102 12.19 6.37 -11.92
N ILE A 103 11.57 5.23 -11.59
CA ILE A 103 11.74 4.56 -10.30
C ILE A 103 13.18 4.09 -10.11
N ALA A 104 13.78 3.43 -11.12
CA ALA A 104 15.19 2.99 -11.07
C ALA A 104 16.13 4.16 -10.76
N LYS A 105 15.93 5.29 -11.45
CA LYS A 105 16.72 6.52 -11.25
C LYS A 105 16.47 7.13 -9.87
N PHE A 106 15.22 7.15 -9.41
CA PHE A 106 14.88 7.69 -8.08
C PHE A 106 15.50 6.85 -6.96
N MET A 107 15.43 5.52 -7.04
CA MET A 107 16.09 4.62 -6.08
C MET A 107 17.61 4.83 -6.07
N GLY A 108 18.24 5.01 -7.23
CA GLY A 108 19.66 5.38 -7.34
C GLY A 108 19.98 6.67 -6.58
N LYS A 109 19.20 7.73 -6.83
CA LYS A 109 19.35 9.04 -6.15
C LYS A 109 19.21 8.92 -4.64
N VAL A 110 18.22 8.18 -4.14
CA VAL A 110 18.00 7.96 -2.69
C VAL A 110 19.21 7.25 -2.05
N ARG A 111 19.96 6.46 -2.81
CA ARG A 111 21.23 5.83 -2.37
C ARG A 111 22.46 6.71 -2.59
N GLY A 112 22.29 7.95 -3.03
CA GLY A 112 23.37 8.88 -3.37
C GLY A 112 24.13 8.48 -4.63
N ASP A 113 23.43 7.90 -5.61
CA ASP A 113 23.96 7.43 -6.90
C ASP A 113 25.13 6.43 -6.80
N ARG A 114 25.29 5.79 -5.64
CA ARG A 114 26.32 4.77 -5.37
C ARG A 114 26.01 3.41 -6.01
N VAL A 115 24.76 3.20 -6.42
CA VAL A 115 24.27 1.97 -7.06
C VAL A 115 23.33 2.31 -8.19
N LYS A 116 23.22 1.42 -9.17
CA LYS A 116 22.28 1.51 -10.29
C LYS A 116 21.29 0.35 -10.21
N PHE A 117 20.04 0.64 -10.57
CA PHE A 117 18.97 -0.35 -10.68
C PHE A 117 18.63 -0.54 -12.16
N ASP A 118 18.51 -1.79 -12.58
CA ASP A 118 18.04 -2.16 -13.91
C ASP A 118 16.52 -2.01 -13.97
N PRO A 119 15.96 -1.13 -14.83
CA PRO A 119 14.51 -0.94 -14.92
C PRO A 119 13.76 -2.21 -15.36
N ASP A 120 14.40 -3.17 -16.01
CA ASP A 120 13.76 -4.44 -16.39
C ASP A 120 13.64 -5.42 -15.21
N ARG A 121 14.23 -5.07 -14.07
CA ARG A 121 14.11 -5.81 -12.80
C ARG A 121 13.15 -5.14 -11.81
N ILE A 122 12.46 -4.08 -12.23
CA ILE A 122 11.44 -3.41 -11.42
C ILE A 122 10.07 -3.96 -11.78
N VAL A 123 9.42 -4.57 -10.79
CA VAL A 123 8.05 -5.07 -10.90
C VAL A 123 7.14 -4.25 -9.99
N MET A 124 6.00 -3.83 -10.52
CA MET A 124 5.01 -3.05 -9.75
C MET A 124 4.05 -3.97 -8.99
N SER A 125 3.55 -3.48 -7.86
CA SER A 125 2.57 -4.19 -7.03
C SER A 125 1.59 -3.19 -6.40
N GLY A 126 0.59 -3.71 -5.67
CA GLY A 126 -0.34 -2.91 -4.86
C GLY A 126 0.32 -2.30 -3.62
N GLY A 127 1.32 -1.43 -3.82
CA GLY A 127 2.12 -0.85 -2.76
C GLY A 127 3.04 -1.86 -2.05
N ALA A 128 3.64 -1.44 -0.94
CA ALA A 128 4.54 -2.30 -0.15
C ALA A 128 3.82 -3.54 0.41
N THR A 129 2.54 -3.41 0.79
CA THR A 129 1.70 -4.52 1.26
C THR A 129 1.60 -5.64 0.22
N GLY A 130 1.18 -5.31 -1.00
CA GLY A 130 1.12 -6.29 -2.09
C GLY A 130 2.50 -6.81 -2.52
N ALA A 131 3.54 -5.99 -2.42
CA ALA A 131 4.91 -6.42 -2.71
C ALA A 131 5.38 -7.51 -1.72
N GLN A 132 5.17 -7.27 -0.42
CA GLN A 132 5.57 -8.19 0.65
C GLN A 132 4.84 -9.53 0.53
N GLU A 133 3.52 -9.51 0.29
CA GLU A 133 2.72 -10.72 0.07
C GLU A 133 3.19 -11.49 -1.17
N THR A 134 3.42 -10.80 -2.29
CA THR A 134 3.90 -11.43 -3.53
C THR A 134 5.27 -12.09 -3.33
N ILE A 135 6.19 -11.43 -2.63
CA ILE A 135 7.51 -11.99 -2.33
C ILE A 135 7.37 -13.25 -1.45
N ALA A 136 6.48 -13.25 -0.45
CA ALA A 136 6.24 -14.42 0.37
C ALA A 136 5.76 -15.61 -0.48
N PHE A 137 4.81 -15.39 -1.39
CA PHE A 137 4.36 -16.43 -2.33
C PHE A 137 5.44 -16.92 -3.30
N CYS A 138 6.41 -16.09 -3.66
CA CYS A 138 7.50 -16.49 -4.55
C CYS A 138 8.62 -17.29 -3.85
N LEU A 139 8.77 -17.15 -2.53
CA LEU A 139 9.94 -17.64 -1.81
C LEU A 139 9.66 -18.77 -0.81
N ALA A 140 8.39 -19.02 -0.48
CA ALA A 140 8.00 -19.97 0.56
C ALA A 140 6.67 -20.66 0.24
N ASP A 141 6.58 -21.94 0.62
CA ASP A 141 5.34 -22.71 0.54
C ASP A 141 4.56 -22.65 1.87
N PRO A 142 3.26 -22.99 1.89
CA PRO A 142 2.50 -23.12 3.13
C PRO A 142 3.15 -24.12 4.11
N GLY A 143 3.62 -23.61 5.25
CA GLY A 143 4.31 -24.40 6.28
C GLY A 143 5.78 -23.98 6.48
N ASP A 144 6.36 -23.23 5.55
CA ASP A 144 7.66 -22.59 5.70
C ASP A 144 7.59 -21.37 6.64
N ALA A 145 8.76 -20.80 6.97
CA ALA A 145 8.88 -19.66 7.88
C ALA A 145 9.92 -18.64 7.41
N PHE A 146 9.70 -17.37 7.78
CA PHE A 146 10.65 -16.27 7.59
C PHE A 146 11.21 -15.82 8.95
N LEU A 147 12.48 -15.38 8.97
CA LEU A 147 13.07 -14.70 10.13
C LEU A 147 12.83 -13.19 10.03
N VAL A 148 12.27 -12.60 11.08
CA VAL A 148 12.00 -11.15 11.17
C VAL A 148 12.60 -10.59 12.46
N PRO A 149 13.53 -9.61 12.40
CA PRO A 149 14.07 -8.98 13.60
C PRO A 149 13.00 -8.24 14.41
N THR A 150 13.13 -8.22 15.73
CA THR A 150 12.19 -7.51 16.62
C THR A 150 12.80 -6.21 17.17
N PRO A 151 12.00 -5.11 17.32
CA PRO A 151 10.61 -4.96 16.87
C PRO A 151 10.49 -4.74 15.35
N PHE A 152 9.33 -5.08 14.77
CA PHE A 152 9.03 -4.94 13.34
C PHE A 152 7.65 -4.30 13.11
N TYR A 153 7.35 -4.02 11.84
CA TYR A 153 6.05 -3.50 11.40
C TYR A 153 4.93 -4.54 11.62
N PRO A 154 3.83 -4.20 12.31
CA PRO A 154 2.83 -5.20 12.74
C PRO A 154 1.90 -5.74 11.64
N GLY A 155 1.93 -5.20 10.42
CA GLY A 155 1.03 -5.59 9.32
C GLY A 155 1.62 -6.56 8.30
#